data_AF-A0A6I5CAF6-F1
#
_entry.id   AF-A0A6I5CAF6-F1
#
_cell.length_a   1.000
_cell.length_b   1.000
_cell.length_c   1.000
_cell.angle_alpha   90.00
_cell.angle_beta   90.00
_cell.angle_gamma   90.00
#
_symmetry.space_group_name_H-M   'P 1'
#
loop_
_entity.id
_entity.type
_entity.pdbx_description
1 polymer ?
#
loop_
_entity_poly.entity_id
_entity_poly.type
_entity_poly.pdbx_seq_one_letter_code
_entity_poly.pdbx_strand_id
1 'polypeptide(L)'
;SRAWPETGRARRAGVSSFGISGTNAHVIIEQPPADTAPVPDETPEEAPVVAWPVNGRTPQAVRAQAARLRAFLDTLAEGELTTAASTLATTRAALDHRAVAAGTDRAELADALDRIATTGKDIEEAAGGKLAFLFTGQGAQRVGMGRELADTYPVFAQALDAVLAAVDAYLERPLREVMWGADPELLNRTQYTQPALFAFEVALYRLVESWGVTPDHLAGHSIGEIAAAHVAGVFSLEDAAKLVTARGRLMQALPAGGTMIAVQATEDEILPLLTAQAGIAALNSPQSTVISGAGAEVQAIAEHFAAQGRKTKQLTVSHAFHSPLMEP
;
A
#
# COMPACT_ATOMS: atom_id res chain seq x y z
N SER A 1 45.08 -26.89 -11.56
CA SER A 1 44.05 -27.36 -12.51
C SER A 1 44.58 -27.19 -13.94
N ARG A 2 44.05 -27.94 -14.91
CA ARG A 2 44.37 -27.78 -16.34
C ARG A 2 43.13 -27.21 -17.05
N ALA A 3 43.32 -26.29 -17.99
CA ALA A 3 42.24 -25.76 -18.80
C ALA A 3 41.57 -26.87 -19.63
N TRP A 4 40.23 -26.86 -19.72
CA TRP A 4 39.50 -27.75 -20.61
C TRP A 4 39.71 -27.28 -22.06
N PRO A 5 40.14 -28.15 -22.99
CA PRO A 5 40.35 -27.77 -24.39
C PRO A 5 39.09 -27.18 -25.04
N GLU A 6 39.22 -26.02 -25.68
CA GLU A 6 38.19 -25.47 -26.56
C GLU A 6 38.32 -26.11 -27.94
N THR A 7 37.26 -26.78 -28.38
CA THR A 7 37.27 -27.59 -29.61
C THR A 7 36.22 -27.15 -30.63
N GLY A 8 35.52 -26.04 -30.38
CA GLY A 8 34.38 -25.59 -31.17
C GLY A 8 33.16 -26.54 -31.10
N ARG A 9 33.18 -27.52 -30.19
CA ARG A 9 32.09 -28.48 -29.95
C ARG A 9 31.71 -28.48 -28.48
N ALA A 10 30.50 -28.98 -28.21
CA ALA A 10 30.04 -29.21 -26.86
C ALA A 10 31.03 -30.08 -26.07
N ARG A 11 31.50 -29.56 -24.92
CA ARG A 11 32.33 -30.29 -23.97
C ARG A 11 31.57 -31.52 -23.47
N ARG A 12 32.22 -32.68 -23.47
CA ARG A 12 31.66 -33.95 -23.00
C ARG A 12 32.62 -34.65 -22.05
N ALA A 13 32.10 -35.30 -21.03
CA ALA A 13 32.85 -36.12 -20.10
C ALA A 13 32.12 -37.44 -19.82
N GLY A 14 32.89 -38.50 -19.54
CA GLY A 14 32.37 -39.78 -19.10
C GLY A 14 32.58 -39.96 -17.59
N VAL A 15 31.58 -40.49 -16.89
CA VAL A 15 31.64 -40.90 -15.49
C VAL A 15 31.41 -42.40 -15.43
N SER A 16 32.41 -43.15 -14.99
CA SER A 16 32.33 -44.61 -14.78
C SER A 16 32.26 -44.94 -13.30
N SER A 17 31.44 -45.93 -12.92
CA SER A 17 31.39 -46.51 -11.57
C SER A 17 31.35 -48.04 -11.67
N PHE A 18 32.22 -48.72 -10.93
CA PHE A 18 32.38 -50.17 -10.96
C PHE A 18 32.15 -50.72 -9.56
N GLY A 19 31.00 -51.35 -9.35
CA GLY A 19 30.60 -51.89 -8.04
C GLY A 19 31.36 -53.17 -7.70
N ILE A 20 31.67 -53.36 -6.42
CA ILE A 20 32.34 -54.57 -5.91
C ILE A 20 31.54 -55.87 -6.18
N SER A 21 30.22 -55.75 -6.35
CA SER A 21 29.32 -56.85 -6.74
C SER A 21 29.39 -57.22 -8.23
N GLY A 22 30.13 -56.45 -9.05
CA GLY A 22 30.26 -56.66 -10.49
C GLY A 22 29.32 -55.80 -11.35
N THR A 23 28.45 -54.98 -10.76
CA THR A 23 27.60 -54.05 -11.52
C THR A 23 28.39 -52.82 -11.96
N ASN A 24 28.43 -52.57 -13.27
CA ASN A 24 29.13 -51.44 -13.86
C ASN A 24 28.14 -50.44 -14.44
N ALA A 25 28.40 -49.14 -14.24
CA ALA A 25 27.64 -48.05 -14.84
C ALA A 25 28.58 -47.05 -15.52
N HIS A 26 28.14 -46.52 -16.66
CA HIS A 26 28.85 -45.45 -17.38
C HIS A 26 27.85 -44.41 -17.88
N VAL A 27 28.12 -43.14 -17.60
CA VAL A 27 27.28 -42.01 -18.01
C VAL A 27 28.12 -41.01 -18.79
N ILE A 28 27.59 -40.49 -19.90
CA ILE A 28 28.18 -39.40 -20.66
C ILE A 28 27.40 -38.13 -20.32
N ILE A 29 28.12 -37.08 -19.93
CA ILE A 29 27.59 -35.76 -19.61
C ILE A 29 28.07 -34.79 -20.70
N GLU A 30 27.15 -33.99 -21.22
CA GLU A 30 27.41 -32.95 -22.20
C GLU A 30 27.13 -31.58 -21.58
N GLN A 31 27.92 -30.55 -21.94
CA GLN A 31 27.62 -29.18 -21.55
C GLN A 31 26.20 -28.78 -21.99
N PRO A 32 25.50 -27.93 -21.23
CA PRO A 32 24.22 -27.40 -21.70
C PRO A 32 24.42 -26.62 -23.02
N PRO A 33 23.39 -26.51 -23.87
CA PRO A 33 23.40 -25.59 -24.99
C PRO A 33 23.80 -24.19 -24.51
N ALA A 34 24.51 -23.42 -25.33
CA ALA A 34 24.66 -21.99 -25.04
C ALA A 34 23.25 -21.38 -25.07
N ASP A 35 22.82 -20.79 -23.95
CA ASP A 35 21.51 -20.17 -23.85
C ASP A 35 21.37 -19.12 -24.95
N THR A 36 20.53 -19.43 -25.94
CA THR A 36 20.08 -18.54 -27.02
C THR A 36 18.67 -18.04 -26.76
N ALA A 37 18.15 -18.27 -25.55
CA ALA A 37 16.93 -17.62 -25.13
C ALA A 37 17.16 -16.11 -25.24
N PRO A 38 16.33 -15.37 -25.99
CA PRO A 38 16.41 -13.93 -25.98
C PRO A 38 16.27 -13.49 -24.53
N VAL A 39 17.35 -12.94 -23.96
CA VAL A 39 17.22 -12.07 -22.80
C VAL A 39 16.28 -10.98 -23.28
N PRO A 40 15.10 -10.78 -22.65
CA PRO A 40 14.26 -9.65 -23.00
C PRO A 40 15.16 -8.39 -23.00
N ASP A 41 15.18 -7.67 -24.11
CA ASP A 41 15.96 -6.43 -24.29
C ASP A 41 15.40 -5.27 -23.46
N GLU A 42 14.44 -5.59 -22.58
CA GLU A 42 13.96 -4.71 -21.54
C GLU A 42 15.03 -4.72 -20.45
N THR A 43 15.90 -3.71 -20.49
CA THR A 43 16.59 -3.25 -19.28
C THR A 43 15.54 -3.25 -18.17
N PRO A 44 15.69 -4.06 -17.11
CA PRO A 44 14.71 -4.07 -16.03
C PRO A 44 14.56 -2.62 -15.58
N GLU A 45 13.35 -2.07 -15.63
CA GLU A 45 13.08 -0.79 -14.97
C GLU A 45 13.61 -0.95 -13.55
N GLU A 46 14.59 -0.12 -13.18
CA GLU A 46 15.16 -0.14 -11.84
C GLU A 46 14.02 0.16 -10.88
N ALA A 47 13.51 -0.90 -10.23
CA ALA A 47 12.51 -0.74 -9.19
C ALA A 47 13.15 0.16 -8.11
N PRO A 48 12.46 1.22 -7.67
CA PRO A 48 13.05 2.16 -6.70
C PRO A 48 13.34 1.49 -5.35
N VAL A 49 12.74 0.33 -5.09
CA VAL A 49 12.98 -0.50 -3.91
C VAL A 49 13.12 -1.95 -4.35
N VAL A 50 14.22 -2.58 -3.93
CA VAL A 50 14.44 -4.02 -4.11
C VAL A 50 14.05 -4.74 -2.82
N ALA A 51 13.17 -5.73 -2.92
CA ALA A 51 12.67 -6.52 -1.79
C ALA A 51 13.10 -7.99 -1.90
N TRP A 52 13.85 -8.47 -0.91
CA TRP A 52 14.32 -9.85 -0.79
C TRP A 52 13.50 -10.60 0.27
N PRO A 53 12.56 -11.47 -0.14
CA PRO A 53 11.85 -12.33 0.82
C PRO A 53 12.79 -13.38 1.41
N VAL A 54 12.70 -13.57 2.73
CA VAL A 54 13.51 -14.51 3.51
C VAL A 54 12.58 -15.42 4.30
N ASN A 55 12.63 -16.72 4.01
CA ASN A 55 11.69 -17.71 4.57
C ASN A 55 12.43 -18.83 5.32
N GLY A 56 11.78 -19.42 6.32
CA GLY A 56 12.30 -20.54 7.11
C GLY A 56 11.18 -21.31 7.83
N ARG A 57 11.44 -22.58 8.20
CA ARG A 57 10.52 -23.38 9.02
C ARG A 57 10.56 -23.01 10.50
N THR A 58 11.53 -22.21 10.91
CA THR A 58 11.66 -21.67 12.26
C THR A 58 12.21 -20.24 12.17
N PRO A 59 12.01 -19.38 13.18
CA PRO A 59 12.64 -18.07 13.21
C PRO A 59 14.18 -18.14 13.12
N GLN A 60 14.80 -19.15 13.73
CA GLN A 60 16.26 -19.35 13.65
C GLN A 60 16.71 -19.69 12.22
N ALA A 61 15.90 -20.43 11.46
CA ALA A 61 16.19 -20.72 10.05
C ALA A 61 16.11 -19.46 9.18
N VAL A 62 15.15 -18.56 9.44
CA VAL A 62 15.05 -17.24 8.77
C VAL A 62 16.29 -16.41 9.07
N ARG A 63 16.71 -16.31 10.34
CA ARG A 63 17.92 -15.59 10.73
C ARG A 63 19.18 -16.13 10.05
N ALA A 64 19.33 -17.46 10.02
CA ALA A 64 20.45 -18.10 9.35
C ALA A 64 20.42 -17.88 7.82
N GLN A 65 19.23 -17.85 7.21
CA GLN A 65 19.08 -17.53 5.79
C GLN A 65 19.42 -16.06 5.50
N ALA A 66 18.99 -15.12 6.35
CA ALA A 66 19.35 -13.71 6.21
C ALA A 66 20.88 -13.50 6.28
N ALA A 67 21.57 -14.17 7.21
CA ALA A 67 23.04 -14.12 7.29
C ALA A 67 23.74 -14.67 6.03
N ARG A 68 23.20 -15.76 5.45
CA ARG A 68 23.71 -16.29 4.16
C ARG A 68 23.46 -15.33 3.01
N LEU A 69 22.29 -14.73 2.94
CA LEU A 69 21.95 -13.74 1.91
C LEU A 69 22.80 -12.48 2.05
N ARG A 70 23.11 -12.06 3.28
CA ARG A 70 24.03 -10.96 3.54
C ARG A 70 25.42 -11.24 2.98
N ALA A 71 25.96 -12.43 3.22
CA ALA A 71 27.26 -12.81 2.66
C ALA A 71 27.20 -12.98 1.13
N PHE A 72 26.09 -13.49 0.60
CA PHE A 72 25.87 -13.61 -0.84
C PHE A 72 25.78 -12.25 -1.54
N LEU A 73 25.18 -11.24 -0.89
CA LEU A 73 25.08 -9.89 -1.41
C LEU A 73 26.45 -9.33 -1.83
N ASP A 74 27.50 -9.57 -1.04
CA ASP A 74 28.86 -9.11 -1.36
C ASP A 74 29.47 -9.76 -2.62
N THR A 75 28.86 -10.83 -3.13
CA THR A 75 29.29 -11.53 -4.36
C THR A 75 28.57 -11.06 -5.62
N LEU A 76 27.47 -10.30 -5.46
CA LEU A 76 26.63 -9.83 -6.57
C LEU A 76 27.12 -8.49 -7.13
N ALA A 77 27.11 -8.35 -8.44
CA ALA A 77 27.19 -7.05 -9.11
C ALA A 77 25.91 -6.23 -8.87
N GLU A 78 25.94 -4.91 -9.09
CA GLU A 78 24.80 -4.02 -8.82
C GLU A 78 23.57 -4.37 -9.67
N GLY A 79 23.77 -4.69 -10.95
CA GLY A 79 22.68 -5.10 -11.86
C GLY A 79 22.07 -6.47 -11.53
N GLU A 80 22.57 -7.20 -10.54
CA GLU A 80 22.08 -8.55 -10.18
C GLU A 80 21.11 -8.53 -8.99
N LEU A 81 20.94 -7.40 -8.30
CA LEU A 81 20.11 -7.31 -7.10
C LEU A 81 18.63 -7.64 -7.38
N THR A 82 18.08 -7.12 -8.47
CA THR A 82 16.70 -7.38 -8.90
C THR A 82 16.52 -8.82 -9.38
N THR A 83 17.50 -9.38 -10.07
CA THR A 83 17.49 -10.79 -10.49
C THR A 83 17.49 -11.73 -9.29
N ALA A 84 18.29 -11.41 -8.26
CA ALA A 84 18.30 -12.13 -7.00
C ALA A 84 16.95 -12.01 -6.28
N ALA A 85 16.35 -10.82 -6.23
CA ALA A 85 15.02 -10.58 -5.65
C ALA A 85 13.95 -11.46 -6.34
N SER A 86 13.89 -11.41 -7.67
CA SER A 86 12.97 -12.22 -8.48
C SER A 86 13.18 -13.72 -8.23
N THR A 87 14.43 -14.18 -8.17
CA THR A 87 14.76 -15.58 -7.86
C THR A 87 14.27 -15.96 -6.46
N LEU A 88 14.50 -15.13 -5.46
CA LEU A 88 14.06 -15.39 -4.08
C LEU A 88 12.54 -15.44 -3.96
N ALA A 89 11.83 -14.57 -4.69
CA ALA A 89 10.38 -14.50 -4.67
C ALA A 89 9.69 -15.66 -5.40
N THR A 90 10.27 -16.16 -6.50
CA THR A 90 9.58 -17.07 -7.43
C THR A 90 10.07 -18.52 -7.39
N THR A 91 11.29 -18.77 -6.89
CA THR A 91 11.92 -20.10 -6.95
C THR A 91 12.13 -20.77 -5.60
N ARG A 92 11.82 -20.07 -4.50
CA ARG A 92 11.96 -20.60 -3.13
C ARG A 92 10.61 -20.98 -2.57
N ALA A 93 10.57 -22.03 -1.75
CA ALA A 93 9.36 -22.41 -1.04
C ALA A 93 8.93 -21.29 -0.08
N ALA A 94 7.63 -20.98 -0.08
CA ALA A 94 7.00 -20.07 0.89
C ALA A 94 6.78 -20.84 2.20
N LEU A 95 7.70 -20.69 3.16
CA LEU A 95 7.65 -21.33 4.48
C LEU A 95 6.92 -20.45 5.49
N ASP A 96 6.66 -21.00 6.68
CA ASP A 96 5.78 -20.38 7.68
C ASP A 96 6.38 -19.13 8.32
N HIS A 97 7.68 -19.11 8.62
CA HIS A 97 8.32 -17.91 9.17
C HIS A 97 8.93 -17.08 8.05
N ARG A 98 8.60 -15.79 8.01
CA ARG A 98 8.92 -14.89 6.91
C ARG A 98 9.43 -13.55 7.42
N ALA A 99 10.34 -12.97 6.67
CA ALA A 99 10.76 -11.58 6.77
C ALA A 99 11.06 -11.06 5.36
N VAL A 100 11.08 -9.74 5.19
CA VAL A 100 11.47 -9.11 3.92
C VAL A 100 12.58 -8.11 4.20
N ALA A 101 13.72 -8.28 3.56
CA ALA A 101 14.75 -7.25 3.53
C ALA A 101 14.49 -6.34 2.33
N ALA A 102 14.28 -5.04 2.57
CA ALA A 102 14.00 -4.08 1.51
C ALA A 102 14.93 -2.87 1.64
N GLY A 103 15.33 -2.30 0.50
CA GLY A 103 16.17 -1.12 0.41
C GLY A 103 16.13 -0.51 -0.98
N THR A 104 16.44 0.79 -1.05
CA THR A 104 16.62 1.55 -2.30
C THR A 104 18.02 1.38 -2.89
N ASP A 105 18.96 0.90 -2.07
CA ASP A 105 20.32 0.58 -2.47
C ASP A 105 20.86 -0.67 -1.75
N ARG A 106 22.06 -1.08 -2.14
CA ARG A 106 22.78 -2.22 -1.55
C ARG A 106 23.03 -2.07 -0.04
N ALA A 107 23.33 -0.86 0.44
CA ALA A 107 23.66 -0.63 1.84
C ALA A 107 22.42 -0.79 2.72
N GLU A 108 21.29 -0.22 2.31
CA GLU A 108 20.01 -0.40 3.00
C GLU A 108 19.57 -1.87 3.02
N LEU A 109 19.76 -2.58 1.90
CA LEU A 109 19.46 -4.01 1.82
C LEU A 109 20.36 -4.84 2.74
N ALA A 110 21.66 -4.52 2.80
CA ALA A 110 22.61 -5.14 3.71
C ALA A 110 22.19 -4.92 5.18
N ASP A 111 21.88 -3.68 5.55
CA ASP A 111 21.43 -3.34 6.90
C ASP A 111 20.13 -4.06 7.27
N ALA A 112 19.19 -4.19 6.32
CA ALA A 112 17.95 -4.94 6.54
C ALA A 112 18.21 -6.44 6.78
N LEU A 113 19.09 -7.06 5.99
CA LEU A 113 19.50 -8.45 6.19
C LEU A 113 20.22 -8.66 7.54
N ASP A 114 21.10 -7.73 7.92
CA ASP A 114 21.81 -7.78 9.19
C ASP A 114 20.84 -7.62 10.38
N ARG A 115 19.84 -6.73 10.30
CA ARG A 115 18.78 -6.61 11.33
C ARG A 115 18.00 -7.91 11.49
N ILE A 116 17.55 -8.53 10.40
CA ILE A 116 16.84 -9.81 10.44
C ILE A 116 17.74 -10.89 11.04
N ALA A 117 18.99 -11.00 10.59
CA ALA A 117 19.93 -12.02 11.05
C ALA A 117 20.27 -11.89 12.55
N THR A 118 20.44 -10.67 13.05
CA THR A 118 20.93 -10.41 14.42
C THR A 118 19.79 -10.36 15.44
N THR A 119 18.76 -9.57 15.16
CA THR A 119 17.67 -9.31 16.11
C THR A 119 16.53 -10.31 15.99
N GLY A 120 16.27 -10.82 14.77
CA GLY A 120 15.05 -11.56 14.46
C GLY A 120 13.78 -10.73 14.63
N LYS A 121 13.91 -9.42 14.84
CA LYS A 121 12.81 -8.45 14.79
C LYS A 121 12.27 -8.45 13.36
N ASP A 122 10.95 -8.37 13.22
CA ASP A 122 10.23 -8.41 11.94
C ASP A 122 10.11 -9.82 11.30
N ILE A 123 10.53 -10.88 12.01
CA ILE A 123 10.17 -12.24 11.63
C ILE A 123 8.76 -12.53 12.12
N GLU A 124 7.86 -12.71 11.17
CA GLU A 124 6.46 -13.04 11.43
C GLU A 124 6.18 -14.49 11.03
N GLU A 125 5.23 -15.12 11.72
CA GLU A 125 4.64 -16.37 11.26
C GLU A 125 3.50 -16.04 10.30
N ALA A 126 3.46 -16.72 9.16
CA ALA A 126 2.48 -16.51 8.12
C ALA A 126 1.08 -16.82 8.66
N ALA A 127 0.30 -15.77 8.89
CA ALA A 127 -1.11 -15.90 9.22
C ALA A 127 -1.89 -16.18 7.94
N GLY A 128 -2.64 -17.29 7.92
CA GLY A 128 -3.75 -17.46 7.00
C GLY A 128 -4.92 -16.58 7.42
N GLY A 129 -5.82 -16.26 6.51
CA GLY A 129 -7.01 -15.49 6.82
C GLY A 129 -7.57 -14.77 5.62
N LYS A 130 -8.65 -14.03 5.87
CA LYS A 130 -9.24 -13.13 4.89
C LYS A 130 -8.54 -11.78 4.92
N LEU A 131 -8.39 -11.15 3.77
CA LEU A 131 -7.80 -9.83 3.59
C LEU A 131 -8.90 -8.77 3.44
N ALA A 132 -8.77 -7.66 4.18
CA ALA A 132 -9.65 -6.51 4.04
C ALA A 132 -8.85 -5.28 3.59
N PHE A 133 -9.34 -4.55 2.59
CA PHE A 133 -8.83 -3.23 2.23
C PHE A 133 -9.74 -2.14 2.82
N LEU A 134 -9.11 -1.16 3.46
CA LEU A 134 -9.78 -0.05 4.14
C LEU A 134 -9.49 1.26 3.40
N PHE A 135 -10.54 1.91 2.92
CA PHE A 135 -10.49 3.17 2.19
C PHE A 135 -10.67 4.33 3.15
N THR A 136 -9.78 5.31 3.10
CA THR A 136 -9.70 6.37 4.12
C THR A 136 -10.75 7.45 3.90
N GLY A 137 -11.04 8.18 4.99
CA GLY A 137 -11.92 9.34 4.94
C GLY A 137 -11.16 10.62 4.58
N GLN A 138 -11.88 11.73 4.62
CA GLN A 138 -11.29 13.06 4.48
C GLN A 138 -10.33 13.37 5.65
N GLY A 139 -9.17 13.97 5.32
CA GLY A 139 -8.11 14.30 6.28
C GLY A 139 -6.75 13.67 5.97
N ALA A 140 -6.70 12.70 5.05
CA ALA A 140 -5.46 12.03 4.62
C ALA A 140 -4.75 12.75 3.45
N GLN A 141 -5.40 13.73 2.83
CA GLN A 141 -4.88 14.41 1.65
C GLN A 141 -3.62 15.22 1.98
N ARG A 142 -2.67 15.22 1.04
CA ARG A 142 -1.49 16.09 1.08
C ARG A 142 -1.14 16.52 -0.33
N VAL A 143 -0.58 17.72 -0.45
CA VAL A 143 -0.02 18.19 -1.72
C VAL A 143 1.08 17.22 -2.19
N GLY A 144 1.07 16.93 -3.49
CA GLY A 144 1.98 15.98 -4.13
C GLY A 144 1.63 14.51 -3.91
N MET A 145 0.48 14.18 -3.29
CA MET A 145 0.10 12.77 -3.10
C MET A 145 0.01 12.02 -4.44
N GLY A 146 0.59 10.82 -4.48
CA GLY A 146 0.59 9.96 -5.67
C GLY A 146 1.53 10.39 -6.81
N ARG A 147 2.24 11.52 -6.72
CA ARG A 147 3.16 11.97 -7.80
C ARG A 147 4.28 10.96 -8.03
N GLU A 148 5.05 10.63 -7.00
CA GLU A 148 6.14 9.64 -7.11
C GLU A 148 5.64 8.26 -7.55
N LEU A 149 4.43 7.87 -7.12
CA LEU A 149 3.81 6.62 -7.57
C LEU A 149 3.46 6.65 -9.06
N ALA A 150 2.96 7.78 -9.57
CA ALA A 150 2.66 7.94 -10.99
C ALA A 150 3.94 7.98 -11.85
N ASP A 151 5.01 8.60 -11.34
CA ASP A 151 6.31 8.64 -12.02
C ASP A 151 6.98 7.26 -12.06
N THR A 152 6.72 6.42 -11.05
CA THR A 152 7.37 5.11 -10.88
C THR A 152 6.57 3.97 -11.50
N TYR A 153 5.24 3.95 -11.33
CA TYR A 153 4.41 2.78 -11.62
C TYR A 153 3.38 3.09 -12.71
N PRO A 154 3.58 2.59 -13.95
CA PRO A 154 2.66 2.84 -15.05
C PRO A 154 1.20 2.45 -14.77
N VAL A 155 0.97 1.38 -14.01
CA VAL A 155 -0.38 0.94 -13.62
C VAL A 155 -1.07 1.99 -12.74
N PHE A 156 -0.34 2.56 -11.77
CA PHE A 156 -0.88 3.63 -10.93
C PHE A 156 -1.16 4.89 -11.77
N ALA A 157 -0.22 5.28 -12.65
CA ALA A 157 -0.38 6.43 -13.52
C ALA A 157 -1.62 6.30 -14.41
N GLN A 158 -1.77 5.17 -15.10
CA GLN A 158 -2.92 4.91 -15.98
C GLN A 158 -4.25 4.94 -15.21
N ALA A 159 -4.30 4.33 -14.03
CA ALA A 159 -5.49 4.33 -13.19
C ALA A 159 -5.83 5.74 -12.68
N LEU A 160 -4.82 6.50 -12.23
CA LEU A 160 -4.99 7.87 -11.79
C LEU A 160 -5.50 8.75 -12.94
N ASP A 161 -4.90 8.65 -14.12
CA ASP A 161 -5.26 9.42 -15.31
C ASP A 161 -6.71 9.17 -15.72
N ALA A 162 -7.16 7.91 -15.69
CA ALA A 162 -8.54 7.55 -15.99
C ALA A 162 -9.53 8.18 -15.01
N VAL A 163 -9.23 8.14 -13.70
CA VAL A 163 -10.09 8.75 -12.69
C VAL A 163 -10.09 10.27 -12.80
N LEU A 164 -8.93 10.89 -12.99
CA LEU A 164 -8.79 12.34 -13.18
C LEU A 164 -9.62 12.82 -14.38
N ALA A 165 -9.54 12.13 -15.51
CA ALA A 165 -10.35 12.44 -16.69
C ALA A 165 -11.87 12.39 -16.39
N ALA A 166 -12.30 11.40 -15.60
CA ALA A 166 -13.72 11.24 -15.25
C ALA A 166 -14.22 12.33 -14.28
N VAL A 167 -13.42 12.74 -13.29
CA VAL A 167 -13.82 13.76 -12.31
C VAL A 167 -13.67 15.19 -12.84
N ASP A 168 -12.67 15.45 -13.69
CA ASP A 168 -12.41 16.79 -14.24
C ASP A 168 -13.55 17.30 -15.12
N ALA A 169 -14.41 16.40 -15.64
CA ALA A 169 -15.65 16.77 -16.31
C ALA A 169 -16.64 17.56 -15.41
N TYR A 170 -16.46 17.51 -14.09
CA TYR A 170 -17.36 18.11 -13.10
C TYR A 170 -16.66 19.18 -12.22
N LEU A 171 -15.39 19.48 -12.46
CA LEU A 171 -14.59 20.39 -11.66
C LEU A 171 -14.23 21.67 -12.44
N GLU A 172 -14.10 22.79 -11.72
CA GLU A 172 -13.71 24.07 -12.33
C GLU A 172 -12.22 24.13 -12.70
N ARG A 173 -11.41 23.26 -12.09
CA ARG A 173 -9.97 23.17 -12.28
C ARG A 173 -9.55 21.72 -12.42
N PRO A 174 -8.54 21.42 -13.26
CA PRO A 174 -7.99 20.08 -13.34
C PRO A 174 -7.50 19.61 -11.97
N LEU A 175 -7.98 18.45 -11.52
CA LEU A 175 -7.73 17.96 -10.19
C LEU A 175 -6.25 17.64 -9.97
N ARG A 176 -5.53 17.25 -11.02
CA ARG A 176 -4.07 17.05 -10.97
C ARG A 176 -3.32 18.30 -10.52
N GLU A 177 -3.70 19.46 -11.04
CA GLU A 177 -3.08 20.73 -10.70
C GLU A 177 -3.35 21.10 -9.23
N VAL A 178 -4.52 20.72 -8.71
CA VAL A 178 -4.85 20.91 -7.29
C VAL A 178 -4.07 19.94 -6.41
N MET A 179 -4.04 18.65 -6.77
CA MET A 179 -3.31 17.61 -6.04
C MET A 179 -1.81 17.88 -5.97
N TRP A 180 -1.22 18.37 -7.05
CA TRP A 180 0.23 18.50 -7.20
C TRP A 180 0.72 19.96 -7.34
N GLY A 181 -0.16 20.91 -7.06
CA GLY A 181 0.15 22.33 -7.00
C GLY A 181 0.93 22.71 -5.74
N ALA A 182 0.88 23.98 -5.35
CA ALA A 182 1.58 24.50 -4.17
C ALA A 182 0.65 25.04 -3.08
N ASP A 183 -0.66 24.94 -3.26
CA ASP A 183 -1.67 25.49 -2.35
C ASP A 183 -2.41 24.37 -1.59
N PRO A 184 -2.00 24.05 -0.35
CA PRO A 184 -2.69 23.07 0.48
C PRO A 184 -4.12 23.49 0.82
N GLU A 185 -4.40 24.79 0.92
CA GLU A 185 -5.74 25.28 1.27
C GLU A 185 -6.72 25.03 0.14
N LEU A 186 -6.28 25.15 -1.11
CA LEU A 186 -7.09 24.75 -2.26
C LEU A 186 -7.42 23.26 -2.23
N LEU A 187 -6.42 22.40 -1.99
CA LEU A 187 -6.63 20.95 -1.86
C LEU A 187 -7.54 20.61 -0.68
N ASN A 188 -7.49 21.37 0.42
CA ASN A 188 -8.32 21.18 1.61
C ASN A 188 -9.77 21.62 1.45
N ARG A 189 -10.13 22.32 0.35
CA ARG A 189 -11.54 22.56 0.03
C ARG A 189 -12.19 21.22 -0.31
N THR A 190 -13.29 20.92 0.36
CA THR A 190 -14.00 19.64 0.28
C THR A 190 -14.38 19.26 -1.15
N GLN A 191 -14.66 20.24 -2.01
CA GLN A 191 -14.94 20.02 -3.44
C GLN A 191 -13.75 19.41 -4.22
N TYR A 192 -12.52 19.61 -3.76
CA TYR A 192 -11.31 19.01 -4.33
C TYR A 192 -10.79 17.85 -3.47
N THR A 193 -10.86 17.95 -2.14
CA THR A 193 -10.40 16.88 -1.23
C THR A 193 -11.05 15.54 -1.54
N GLN A 194 -12.37 15.51 -1.68
CA GLN A 194 -13.12 14.26 -1.87
C GLN A 194 -12.77 13.55 -3.18
N PRO A 195 -12.84 14.19 -4.37
CA PRO A 195 -12.44 13.53 -5.60
C PRO A 195 -10.93 13.23 -5.63
N ALA A 196 -10.08 14.02 -4.97
CA ALA A 196 -8.64 13.75 -4.91
C ALA A 196 -8.33 12.46 -4.14
N LEU A 197 -8.96 12.25 -2.98
CA LEU A 197 -8.83 11.02 -2.20
C LEU A 197 -9.39 9.82 -2.97
N PHE A 198 -10.56 9.96 -3.59
CA PHE A 198 -11.13 8.92 -4.46
C PHE A 198 -10.16 8.52 -5.59
N ALA A 199 -9.59 9.51 -6.30
CA ALA A 199 -8.63 9.26 -7.38
C ALA A 199 -7.36 8.56 -6.89
N PHE A 200 -6.80 9.02 -5.78
CA PHE A 200 -5.61 8.41 -5.17
C PHE A 200 -5.87 6.97 -4.72
N GLU A 201 -6.97 6.72 -4.01
CA GLU A 201 -7.28 5.41 -3.44
C GLU A 201 -7.64 4.37 -4.52
N VAL A 202 -8.37 4.76 -5.56
CA VAL A 202 -8.65 3.88 -6.70
C VAL A 202 -7.37 3.54 -7.46
N ALA A 203 -6.49 4.53 -7.71
CA ALA A 203 -5.21 4.27 -8.36
C ALA A 203 -4.29 3.37 -7.52
N LEU A 204 -4.24 3.59 -6.19
CA LEU A 204 -3.47 2.76 -5.28
C LEU A 204 -4.00 1.32 -5.22
N TYR A 205 -5.33 1.16 -5.22
CA TYR A 205 -5.96 -0.15 -5.32
C TYR A 205 -5.54 -0.89 -6.59
N ARG A 206 -5.61 -0.25 -7.76
CA ARG A 206 -5.22 -0.87 -9.04
C ARG A 206 -3.74 -1.26 -9.08
N LEU A 207 -2.87 -0.47 -8.47
CA LEU A 207 -1.46 -0.81 -8.34
C LEU A 207 -1.27 -2.11 -7.52
N VAL A 208 -1.86 -2.18 -6.33
CA VAL A 208 -1.74 -3.35 -5.45
C VAL A 208 -2.40 -4.59 -6.06
N GLU A 209 -3.55 -4.42 -6.72
CA GLU A 209 -4.24 -5.47 -7.46
C GLU A 209 -3.36 -6.04 -8.58
N SER A 210 -2.60 -5.19 -9.28
CA SER A 210 -1.68 -5.64 -10.34
C SER A 210 -0.54 -6.54 -9.86
N TRP A 211 -0.21 -6.49 -8.56
CA TRP A 211 0.74 -7.41 -7.92
C TRP A 211 0.10 -8.74 -7.50
N GLY A 212 -1.19 -8.95 -7.81
CA GLY A 212 -1.95 -10.15 -7.47
C GLY A 212 -2.52 -10.15 -6.05
N VAL A 213 -2.51 -9.00 -5.35
CA VAL A 213 -3.10 -8.90 -4.00
C VAL A 213 -4.55 -8.43 -4.12
N THR A 214 -5.48 -9.35 -3.86
CA THR A 214 -6.93 -9.09 -3.95
C THR A 214 -7.60 -9.24 -2.59
N PRO A 215 -8.45 -8.28 -2.16
CA PRO A 215 -9.14 -8.38 -0.88
C PRO A 215 -10.36 -9.31 -0.92
N ASP A 216 -10.65 -9.96 0.20
CA ASP A 216 -11.93 -10.66 0.44
C ASP A 216 -13.02 -9.68 0.88
N HIS A 217 -12.63 -8.56 1.49
CA HIS A 217 -13.52 -7.57 2.07
C HIS A 217 -13.06 -6.15 1.77
N LEU A 218 -14.02 -5.25 1.55
CA LEU A 218 -13.81 -3.84 1.33
C LEU A 218 -14.61 -3.07 2.37
N ALA A 219 -14.01 -2.04 2.96
CA ALA A 219 -14.73 -1.09 3.80
C ALA A 219 -14.15 0.31 3.56
N GLY A 220 -14.99 1.33 3.66
CA GLY A 220 -14.57 2.71 3.50
C GLY A 220 -15.04 3.57 4.67
N HIS A 221 -14.28 4.60 5.00
CA HIS A 221 -14.70 5.59 5.98
C HIS A 221 -15.30 6.78 5.25
N SER A 222 -16.63 6.98 5.36
CA SER A 222 -17.33 8.13 4.75
C SER A 222 -17.08 8.20 3.24
N ILE A 223 -16.23 9.12 2.78
CA ILE A 223 -15.91 9.25 1.36
C ILE A 223 -15.23 8.00 0.80
N GLY A 224 -14.44 7.31 1.61
CA GLY A 224 -13.79 6.06 1.22
C GLY A 224 -14.78 4.97 0.82
N GLU A 225 -16.05 5.03 1.26
CA GLU A 225 -17.07 4.06 0.82
C GLU A 225 -17.36 4.19 -0.68
N ILE A 226 -17.22 5.38 -1.27
CA ILE A 226 -17.41 5.56 -2.72
C ILE A 226 -16.26 4.87 -3.48
N ALA A 227 -15.03 4.98 -2.98
CA ALA A 227 -13.88 4.26 -3.56
C ALA A 227 -14.06 2.75 -3.41
N ALA A 228 -14.42 2.27 -2.20
CA ALA A 228 -14.70 0.86 -1.93
C ALA A 228 -15.82 0.31 -2.83
N ALA A 229 -16.94 1.04 -2.98
CA ALA A 229 -18.06 0.66 -3.82
C ALA A 229 -17.68 0.62 -5.31
N HIS A 230 -16.87 1.58 -5.78
CA HIS A 230 -16.37 1.56 -7.16
C HIS A 230 -15.48 0.34 -7.42
N VAL A 231 -14.49 0.06 -6.56
CA VAL A 231 -13.59 -1.08 -6.78
C VAL A 231 -14.31 -2.43 -6.60
N ALA A 232 -15.38 -2.47 -5.81
CA ALA A 232 -16.29 -3.62 -5.72
C ALA A 232 -17.17 -3.83 -6.97
N GLY A 233 -17.16 -2.89 -7.92
CA GLY A 233 -17.99 -2.94 -9.13
C GLY A 233 -19.44 -2.49 -8.94
N VAL A 234 -19.79 -1.88 -7.80
CA VAL A 234 -21.13 -1.33 -7.55
C VAL A 234 -21.39 -0.11 -8.43
N PHE A 235 -20.40 0.76 -8.57
CA PHE A 235 -20.46 1.93 -9.44
C PHE A 235 -19.48 1.81 -10.60
N SER A 236 -19.94 2.20 -11.79
CA SER A 236 -19.04 2.53 -12.89
C SER A 236 -18.10 3.68 -12.47
N LEU A 237 -16.96 3.84 -13.16
CA LEU A 237 -16.07 4.96 -12.88
C LEU A 237 -16.76 6.31 -13.09
N GLU A 238 -17.58 6.43 -14.14
CA GLU A 238 -18.33 7.65 -14.47
C GLU A 238 -19.35 8.00 -13.39
N ASP A 239 -20.11 7.02 -12.89
CA ASP A 239 -21.10 7.23 -11.84
C ASP A 239 -20.44 7.57 -10.50
N ALA A 240 -19.36 6.87 -10.16
CA ALA A 240 -18.59 7.16 -8.94
C ALA A 240 -17.99 8.56 -9.00
N ALA A 241 -17.40 8.95 -10.15
CA ALA A 241 -16.85 10.28 -10.39
C ALA A 241 -17.92 11.38 -10.25
N LYS A 242 -19.10 11.17 -10.84
CA LYS A 242 -20.23 12.08 -10.71
C LYS A 242 -20.70 12.21 -9.25
N LEU A 243 -20.80 11.09 -8.54
CA LEU A 243 -21.24 11.09 -7.14
C LEU A 243 -20.24 11.81 -6.24
N VAL A 244 -18.95 11.48 -6.31
CA VAL A 244 -17.92 12.08 -5.44
C VAL A 244 -17.76 13.58 -5.68
N THR A 245 -17.77 14.01 -6.94
CA THR A 245 -17.65 15.44 -7.29
C THR A 245 -18.90 16.21 -6.88
N ALA A 246 -20.11 15.68 -7.13
CA ALA A 246 -21.35 16.31 -6.70
C ALA A 246 -21.42 16.43 -5.17
N ARG A 247 -21.08 15.37 -4.44
CA ARG A 247 -21.03 15.36 -2.98
C ARG A 247 -20.04 16.39 -2.44
N GLY A 248 -18.81 16.40 -2.97
CA GLY A 248 -17.78 17.37 -2.57
C GLY A 248 -18.22 18.81 -2.79
N ARG A 249 -18.81 19.11 -3.96
CA ARG A 249 -19.32 20.45 -4.31
C ARG A 249 -20.47 20.89 -3.41
N LEU A 250 -21.47 20.03 -3.19
CA LEU A 250 -22.62 20.35 -2.34
C LEU A 250 -22.19 20.58 -0.90
N MET A 251 -21.36 19.70 -0.35
CA MET A 251 -20.83 19.84 1.01
C MET A 251 -19.96 21.08 1.17
N GLN A 252 -19.25 21.51 0.12
CA GLN A 252 -18.46 22.73 0.14
C GLN A 252 -19.32 24.01 0.10
N ALA A 253 -20.53 23.94 -0.45
CA ALA A 253 -21.45 25.08 -0.59
C ALA A 253 -22.29 25.33 0.67
N LEU A 254 -22.24 24.43 1.65
CA LEU A 254 -22.98 24.58 2.90
C LEU A 254 -22.48 25.79 3.71
N PRO A 255 -23.32 26.35 4.61
CA PRO A 255 -22.90 27.44 5.47
C PRO A 255 -21.71 27.05 6.36
N ALA A 256 -20.79 28.00 6.54
CA ALA A 256 -19.71 27.88 7.53
C ALA A 256 -20.26 27.91 8.97
N GLY A 257 -19.42 27.54 9.94
CA GLY A 257 -19.75 27.58 11.37
C GLY A 257 -20.04 26.21 12.00
N GLY A 258 -20.07 25.15 11.19
CA GLY A 258 -20.03 23.78 11.69
C GLY A 258 -18.61 23.36 12.10
N THR A 259 -18.50 22.47 13.09
CA THR A 259 -17.23 21.87 13.51
C THR A 259 -17.35 20.36 13.71
N MET A 260 -16.20 19.70 13.80
CA MET A 260 -16.08 18.29 14.16
C MET A 260 -15.01 18.13 15.23
N ILE A 261 -15.30 17.37 16.29
CA ILE A 261 -14.37 17.13 17.40
C ILE A 261 -14.31 15.64 17.71
N ALA A 262 -13.10 15.07 17.70
CA ALA A 262 -12.86 13.74 18.23
C ALA A 262 -12.79 13.81 19.77
N VAL A 263 -13.55 12.94 20.43
CA VAL A 263 -13.69 12.86 21.89
C VAL A 263 -13.36 11.45 22.34
N GLN A 264 -12.54 11.34 23.39
CA GLN A 264 -12.30 10.07 24.06
C GLN A 264 -13.50 9.70 24.96
N ALA A 265 -14.55 9.19 24.33
CA ALA A 265 -15.80 8.78 24.96
C ALA A 265 -16.49 7.67 24.15
N THR A 266 -17.35 6.92 24.82
CA THR A 266 -18.27 5.95 24.20
C THR A 266 -19.48 6.64 23.57
N GLU A 267 -20.22 5.93 22.72
CA GLU A 267 -21.49 6.42 22.16
C GLU A 267 -22.51 6.75 23.27
N ASP A 268 -22.68 5.84 24.23
CA ASP A 268 -23.65 5.97 25.33
C ASP A 268 -23.40 7.18 26.22
N GLU A 269 -22.13 7.58 26.39
CA GLU A 269 -21.79 8.80 27.14
C GLU A 269 -22.10 10.08 26.34
N ILE A 270 -22.04 10.03 25.01
CA ILE A 270 -22.25 11.18 24.12
C ILE A 270 -23.74 11.42 23.86
N LEU A 271 -24.52 10.37 23.63
CA LEU A 271 -25.95 10.45 23.26
C LEU A 271 -26.78 11.38 24.17
N PRO A 272 -26.64 11.36 25.51
CA PRO A 272 -27.43 12.22 26.40
C PRO A 272 -27.09 13.71 26.30
N LEU A 273 -25.97 14.06 25.68
CA LEU A 273 -25.46 15.43 25.56
C LEU A 273 -25.72 16.04 24.17
N LEU A 274 -26.22 15.24 23.22
CA LEU A 274 -26.52 15.73 21.88
C LEU A 274 -27.71 16.69 21.88
N THR A 275 -27.65 17.68 20.99
CA THR A 275 -28.72 18.65 20.76
C THR A 275 -29.25 18.53 19.34
N ALA A 276 -30.32 19.25 18.99
CA ALA A 276 -30.88 19.22 17.63
C ALA A 276 -29.88 19.70 16.55
N GLN A 277 -28.77 20.33 16.94
CA GLN A 277 -27.75 20.86 16.03
C GLN A 277 -26.42 20.11 16.13
N ALA A 278 -26.35 18.99 16.87
CA ALA A 278 -25.15 18.18 17.01
C ALA A 278 -25.48 16.68 16.95
N GLY A 279 -24.63 15.92 16.28
CA GLY A 279 -24.76 14.47 16.14
C GLY A 279 -23.42 13.76 16.29
N ILE A 280 -23.47 12.43 16.33
CA ILE A 280 -22.29 11.57 16.23
C ILE A 280 -22.00 11.35 14.75
N ALA A 281 -20.83 11.77 14.31
CA ALA A 281 -20.36 11.63 12.93
C ALA A 281 -19.65 10.30 12.68
N ALA A 282 -18.95 9.76 13.68
CA ALA A 282 -18.26 8.47 13.55
C ALA A 282 -17.99 7.84 14.92
N LEU A 283 -18.07 6.51 14.95
CA LEU A 283 -17.58 5.67 16.05
C LEU A 283 -16.33 4.92 15.54
N ASN A 284 -15.14 5.49 15.79
CA ASN A 284 -13.89 4.96 15.25
C ASN A 284 -13.32 3.81 16.09
N SER A 285 -13.65 3.78 17.39
CA SER A 285 -13.33 2.69 18.30
C SER A 285 -14.27 2.73 19.51
N PRO A 286 -14.28 1.70 20.38
CA PRO A 286 -15.14 1.69 21.57
C PRO A 286 -14.99 2.90 22.49
N GLN A 287 -13.88 3.66 22.42
CA GLN A 287 -13.65 4.88 23.21
C GLN A 287 -13.24 6.09 22.36
N SER A 288 -13.51 6.06 21.06
CA SER A 288 -13.17 7.15 20.15
C SER A 288 -14.36 7.50 19.27
N THR A 289 -15.02 8.60 19.64
CA THR A 289 -16.22 9.11 18.98
C THR A 289 -15.94 10.47 18.37
N VAL A 290 -16.42 10.71 17.16
CA VAL A 290 -16.38 12.04 16.53
C VAL A 290 -17.77 12.64 16.61
N ILE A 291 -17.90 13.79 17.24
CA ILE A 291 -19.11 14.60 17.24
C ILE A 291 -19.02 15.70 16.19
N SER A 292 -20.16 16.05 15.60
CA SER A 292 -20.24 17.06 14.55
C SER A 292 -21.55 17.83 14.60
N GLY A 293 -21.51 19.12 14.25
CA GLY A 293 -22.67 20.00 14.32
C GLY A 293 -22.29 21.46 14.43
N ALA A 294 -23.21 22.27 14.95
CA ALA A 294 -22.98 23.69 15.21
C ALA A 294 -21.80 23.90 16.17
N GLY A 295 -20.91 24.84 15.85
CA GLY A 295 -19.65 25.05 16.56
C GLY A 295 -19.77 25.14 18.08
N ALA A 296 -20.70 25.97 18.57
CA ALA A 296 -20.90 26.19 20.00
C ALA A 296 -21.40 24.92 20.73
N GLU A 297 -22.33 24.18 20.11
CA GLU A 297 -22.93 22.97 20.68
C GLU A 297 -21.90 21.84 20.81
N VAL A 298 -21.16 21.60 19.73
CA VAL A 298 -20.11 20.56 19.70
C VAL A 298 -18.97 20.91 20.66
N GLN A 299 -18.61 22.19 20.76
CA GLN A 299 -17.59 22.66 21.67
C GLN A 299 -18.01 22.46 23.14
N ALA A 300 -19.26 22.74 23.50
CA ALA A 300 -19.77 22.52 24.85
C ALA A 300 -19.71 21.03 25.26
N ILE A 301 -20.07 20.12 24.35
CA ILE A 301 -19.95 18.67 24.58
C ILE A 301 -18.47 18.29 24.78
N ALA A 302 -17.57 18.77 23.92
CA ALA A 302 -16.15 18.48 24.05
C ALA A 302 -15.56 19.03 25.38
N GLU A 303 -15.94 20.23 25.80
CA GLU A 303 -15.50 20.84 27.05
C GLU A 303 -15.98 20.06 28.28
N HIS A 304 -17.20 19.49 28.22
CA HIS A 304 -17.71 18.61 29.27
C HIS A 304 -16.79 17.39 29.52
N PHE A 305 -16.31 16.75 28.46
CA PHE A 305 -15.38 15.61 28.58
C PHE A 305 -13.95 16.07 28.93
N ALA A 306 -13.50 17.20 28.39
CA ALA A 306 -12.19 17.76 28.72
C ALA A 306 -12.09 18.10 30.22
N ALA A 307 -13.15 18.64 30.82
CA ALA A 307 -13.24 18.90 32.26
C ALA A 307 -13.11 17.63 33.13
N GLN A 308 -13.37 16.46 32.55
CA GLN A 308 -13.19 15.15 33.20
C GLN A 308 -11.82 14.52 32.90
N GLY A 309 -10.90 15.27 32.28
CA GLY A 309 -9.56 14.81 31.92
C GLY A 309 -9.52 13.92 30.67
N ARG A 310 -10.59 13.88 29.87
CA ARG A 310 -10.62 13.12 28.61
C ARG A 310 -9.95 13.89 27.48
N LYS A 311 -9.32 13.17 26.55
CA LYS A 311 -8.73 13.78 25.35
C LYS A 311 -9.81 14.24 24.39
N THR A 312 -9.67 15.48 23.90
CA THR A 312 -10.48 16.02 22.80
C THR A 312 -9.55 16.64 21.75
N LYS A 313 -9.94 16.54 20.46
CA LYS A 313 -9.19 17.13 19.35
C LYS A 313 -10.15 17.62 18.28
N GLN A 314 -10.17 18.92 18.05
CA GLN A 314 -10.88 19.50 16.92
C GLN A 314 -10.24 19.03 15.60
N LEU A 315 -11.08 18.59 14.66
CA LEU A 315 -10.63 18.14 13.35
C LEU A 315 -10.46 19.33 12.41
N THR A 316 -9.41 19.31 11.61
CA THR A 316 -9.15 20.33 10.59
C THR A 316 -10.00 20.04 9.35
N VAL A 317 -11.28 20.36 9.44
CA VAL A 317 -12.27 20.18 8.37
C VAL A 317 -13.04 21.47 8.15
N SER A 318 -13.53 21.66 6.93
CA SER A 318 -14.25 22.90 6.56
C SER A 318 -15.68 22.99 7.10
N HIS A 319 -16.34 21.86 7.36
CA HIS A 319 -17.75 21.79 7.71
C HIS A 319 -18.04 20.64 8.68
N ALA A 320 -19.25 20.63 9.24
CA ALA A 320 -19.75 19.63 10.17
C ALA A 320 -20.34 18.40 9.45
N PHE A 321 -19.49 17.55 8.88
CA PHE A 321 -19.94 16.36 8.15
C PHE A 321 -20.65 15.35 9.05
N HIS A 322 -21.63 14.61 8.50
CA HIS A 322 -22.45 13.62 9.23
C HIS A 322 -23.15 14.23 10.46
N SER A 323 -23.70 15.43 10.28
CA SER A 323 -24.49 16.14 11.30
C SER A 323 -25.80 16.64 10.70
N PRO A 324 -26.75 17.11 11.52
CA PRO A 324 -27.96 17.78 11.04
C PRO A 324 -27.68 18.96 10.10
N LEU A 325 -26.48 19.55 10.14
CA LEU A 325 -26.09 20.63 9.23
C LEU A 325 -25.85 20.18 7.77
N MET A 326 -25.95 18.88 7.48
CA MET A 326 -25.90 18.33 6.12
C MET A 326 -27.30 18.13 5.50
N GLU A 327 -28.39 18.46 6.21
CA GLU A 327 -29.76 18.33 5.69
C GLU A 327 -30.11 19.28 4.52
N PRO A 328 -29.70 20.57 4.50
CA PRO A 328 -30.00 21.49 3.40
C PRO A 328 -29.37 21.07 2.07
#